data_AF-A0A9D8WMD1-F1
#
_entry.id   AF-A0A9D8WMD1-F1
#
_cell.length_a   1.000
_cell.length_b   1.000
_cell.length_c   1.000
_cell.angle_alpha   90.00
_cell.angle_beta   90.00
_cell.angle_gamma   90.00
#
_symmetry.space_group_name_H-M   'P 1'
#
loop_
_entity.id
_entity.type
_entity.pdbx_description
1 polymer ?
#
loop_
_entity_poly.entity_id
_entity_poly.type
_entity_poly.pdbx_seq_one_letter_code
_entity_poly.pdbx_strand_id
1 'polypeptide(L)'
;MKRAMALILGAGLLTACIPDIMNTQPEVRGLEGAAPVQTFTDPENGTTVTMRPGGKLNLKLDSNPTTGYYWYLKDIDASRVDQLSEDYFADPAPEGLTGSGGHQMFVFEALQIGKSDLVLSYERSPQDVAETLKLKIKVVE
;
A
#
# COMPACT_ATOMS: atom_id res chain seq x y z
N MET A 1 -17.82 -21.80 -80.94
CA MET A 1 -17.57 -22.93 -80.02
C MET A 1 -16.53 -22.50 -78.98
N LYS A 2 -16.76 -22.85 -77.70
CA LYS A 2 -16.10 -22.37 -76.44
C LYS A 2 -16.79 -21.10 -75.89
N ARG A 3 -17.87 -21.17 -75.08
CA ARG A 3 -17.97 -21.41 -73.61
C ARG A 3 -17.12 -20.41 -72.80
N ALA A 4 -17.57 -19.65 -71.80
CA ALA A 4 -18.86 -19.52 -71.13
C ALA A 4 -18.93 -18.21 -70.30
N MET A 5 -20.15 -17.68 -70.15
CA MET A 5 -20.78 -16.88 -69.07
C MET A 5 -19.95 -15.90 -68.23
N ALA A 6 -20.33 -14.62 -68.38
CA ALA A 6 -20.25 -13.60 -67.34
C ALA A 6 -21.31 -13.85 -66.25
N LEU A 7 -20.97 -13.59 -64.98
CA LEU A 7 -21.91 -13.29 -63.90
C LEU A 7 -21.22 -12.36 -62.91
N ILE A 8 -21.73 -11.13 -62.84
CA ILE A 8 -21.37 -10.10 -61.87
C ILE A 8 -22.17 -10.38 -60.59
N LEU A 9 -21.50 -10.47 -59.44
CA LEU A 9 -22.09 -10.15 -58.14
C LEU A 9 -21.03 -9.48 -57.27
N GLY A 10 -21.38 -8.36 -56.66
CA GLY A 10 -20.48 -7.52 -55.89
C GLY A 10 -20.64 -7.62 -54.38
N ALA A 11 -20.13 -6.54 -53.75
CA ALA A 11 -20.30 -6.08 -52.37
C ALA A 11 -19.30 -6.58 -51.30
N GLY A 12 -18.68 -5.60 -50.62
CA GLY A 12 -18.43 -5.66 -49.17
C GLY A 12 -16.98 -5.55 -48.71
N LEU A 13 -16.53 -4.32 -48.40
CA LEU A 13 -15.40 -4.04 -47.51
C LEU A 13 -15.67 -4.63 -46.12
N LEU A 14 -14.72 -5.39 -45.55
CA LEU A 14 -14.53 -5.44 -44.09
C LEU A 14 -13.04 -5.58 -43.78
N THR A 15 -12.43 -4.45 -43.42
CA THR A 15 -11.22 -4.38 -42.61
C THR A 15 -11.54 -5.00 -41.25
N ALA A 16 -11.18 -6.26 -41.07
CA ALA A 16 -11.24 -6.87 -39.74
C ALA A 16 -10.03 -6.39 -38.94
N CYS A 17 -10.20 -5.29 -38.20
CA CYS A 17 -9.41 -5.06 -36.99
C CYS A 17 -9.69 -6.25 -36.08
N ILE A 18 -8.69 -7.10 -35.88
CA ILE A 18 -8.74 -8.17 -34.90
C ILE A 18 -8.85 -7.48 -33.54
N PRO A 19 -9.94 -7.65 -32.77
CA PRO A 19 -9.96 -7.15 -31.40
C PRO A 19 -8.94 -7.97 -30.59
N ASP A 20 -8.05 -7.27 -29.87
CA ASP A 20 -7.10 -7.83 -28.91
C ASP A 20 -7.84 -8.59 -27.79
N ILE A 21 -8.20 -9.85 -28.05
CA ILE A 21 -8.83 -10.77 -27.09
C ILE A 21 -7.82 -11.49 -26.20
N MET A 22 -6.59 -10.97 -26.08
CA MET A 22 -5.52 -11.55 -25.28
C MET A 22 -4.92 -10.53 -24.30
N ASN A 23 -5.77 -9.72 -23.67
CA ASN A 23 -5.38 -9.08 -22.42
C ASN A 23 -5.56 -10.10 -21.27
N THR A 24 -4.51 -10.84 -20.94
CA THR A 24 -4.45 -11.72 -19.77
C THR A 24 -3.90 -10.98 -18.53
N GLN A 25 -4.09 -9.66 -18.44
CA GLN A 25 -4.09 -9.02 -17.13
C GLN A 25 -5.51 -9.08 -16.59
N PRO A 26 -5.78 -9.75 -15.46
CA PRO A 26 -7.02 -9.47 -14.77
C PRO A 26 -6.96 -7.99 -14.39
N GLU A 27 -7.82 -7.18 -14.99
CA GLU A 27 -8.07 -5.81 -14.53
C GLU A 27 -8.70 -5.94 -13.13
N VAL A 28 -7.87 -6.17 -12.10
CA VAL A 28 -8.28 -6.17 -10.68
C VAL A 28 -8.47 -4.74 -10.19
N ARG A 29 -9.19 -3.94 -10.98
CA ARG A 29 -9.57 -2.57 -10.65
C ARG A 29 -10.68 -2.63 -9.59
N GLY A 30 -10.29 -2.81 -8.34
CA GLY A 30 -11.21 -2.87 -7.20
C GLY A 30 -10.79 -3.71 -6.00
N LEU A 31 -9.65 -4.43 -6.06
CA LEU A 31 -9.12 -5.20 -4.92
C LEU A 31 -8.05 -4.44 -4.11
N GLU A 32 -7.43 -3.40 -4.70
CA GLU A 32 -6.47 -2.55 -3.99
C GLU A 32 -7.18 -1.79 -2.85
N GLY A 33 -6.82 -2.11 -1.60
CA GLY A 33 -7.48 -1.57 -0.40
C GLY A 33 -8.76 -2.28 0.02
N ALA A 34 -9.09 -3.45 -0.58
CA ALA A 34 -10.27 -4.22 -0.20
C ALA A 34 -10.13 -4.97 1.14
N ALA A 35 -8.90 -5.19 1.61
CA ALA A 35 -8.69 -5.82 2.91
C ALA A 35 -9.10 -4.85 4.04
N PRO A 36 -9.98 -5.26 4.97
CA PRO A 36 -10.38 -4.42 6.10
C PRO A 36 -9.22 -4.08 7.03
N VAL A 37 -8.16 -4.90 7.01
CA VAL A 37 -6.89 -4.65 7.71
C VAL A 37 -5.76 -4.98 6.75
N GLN A 38 -4.83 -4.05 6.57
CA GLN A 38 -3.58 -4.26 5.85
C GLN A 38 -2.42 -4.18 6.83
N THR A 39 -1.44 -5.06 6.69
CA THR A 39 -0.22 -5.04 7.52
C THR A 39 0.99 -4.78 6.65
N PHE A 40 1.79 -3.79 7.03
CA PHE A 40 3.07 -3.49 6.42
C PHE A 40 4.17 -3.65 7.47
N THR A 41 5.23 -4.35 7.10
CA THR A 41 6.43 -4.51 7.93
C THR A 41 7.58 -3.80 7.23
N ASP A 42 8.17 -2.81 7.89
CA ASP A 42 9.30 -2.00 7.40
C ASP A 42 9.17 -1.58 5.92
N PRO A 43 8.06 -0.92 5.53
CA PRO A 43 7.87 -0.50 4.16
C PRO A 43 8.92 0.53 3.74
N GLU A 44 9.25 0.54 2.45
CA GLU A 44 10.14 1.55 1.90
C GLU A 44 9.54 2.97 1.97
N ASN A 45 10.41 3.96 2.11
CA ASN A 45 10.01 5.35 2.09
C ASN A 45 9.31 5.73 0.77
N GLY A 46 8.16 6.38 0.86
CA GLY A 46 7.31 6.75 -0.27
C GLY A 46 6.28 5.70 -0.68
N THR A 47 6.23 4.55 0.01
CA THR A 47 5.23 3.49 -0.24
C THR A 47 3.82 4.07 -0.17
N THR A 48 2.97 3.67 -1.12
CA THR A 48 1.57 4.08 -1.17
C THR A 48 0.67 2.99 -0.59
N VAL A 49 -0.15 3.35 0.40
CA VAL A 49 -1.13 2.47 1.02
C VAL A 49 -2.51 2.91 0.58
N THR A 50 -3.24 2.03 -0.10
CA THR A 50 -4.62 2.29 -0.54
C THR A 50 -5.59 1.65 0.45
N MET A 51 -6.56 2.40 0.97
CA MET A 51 -7.54 1.94 1.98
C MET A 51 -8.94 2.41 1.63
N ARG A 52 -9.96 1.83 2.25
CA ARG A 52 -11.33 2.38 2.26
C ARG A 52 -11.66 2.96 3.64
N PRO A 53 -12.67 3.85 3.77
CA PRO A 53 -13.17 4.28 5.08
C PRO A 53 -13.49 3.08 5.98
N GLY A 54 -13.06 3.13 7.23
CA GLY A 54 -13.12 2.03 8.21
C GLY A 54 -12.04 0.95 8.04
N GLY A 55 -11.26 1.00 6.96
CA GLY A 55 -10.10 0.13 6.76
C GLY A 55 -8.99 0.48 7.75
N LYS A 56 -8.20 -0.52 8.15
CA LYS A 56 -7.09 -0.37 9.10
C LYS A 56 -5.74 -0.67 8.47
N LEU A 57 -4.72 0.05 8.94
CA LEU A 57 -3.32 -0.16 8.62
C LEU A 57 -2.59 -0.52 9.92
N ASN A 58 -2.06 -1.74 9.96
CA ASN A 58 -1.09 -2.18 10.97
C ASN A 58 0.31 -1.93 10.41
N LEU A 59 1.00 -0.93 10.92
CA LEU A 59 2.36 -0.61 10.53
C LEU A 59 3.32 -1.13 11.58
N LYS A 60 4.02 -2.22 11.24
CA LYS A 60 5.07 -2.83 12.04
C LYS A 60 6.42 -2.26 11.60
N LEU A 61 7.12 -1.62 12.52
CA LEU A 61 8.46 -1.06 12.27
C LEU A 61 9.45 -1.64 13.25
N ASP A 62 10.58 -2.13 12.76
CA ASP A 62 11.68 -2.59 13.56
C ASP A 62 12.17 -1.46 14.50
N SER A 63 12.36 -1.81 15.78
CA SER A 63 12.68 -0.85 16.83
C SER A 63 13.55 -1.51 17.90
N ASN A 64 14.57 -0.81 18.36
CA ASN A 64 15.41 -1.27 19.45
C ASN A 64 15.46 -0.25 20.60
N PRO A 65 14.45 -0.26 21.49
CA PRO A 65 14.39 0.59 22.68
C PRO A 65 15.65 0.61 23.55
N THR A 66 16.46 -0.47 23.54
CA THR A 66 17.67 -0.54 24.36
C THR A 66 18.79 0.40 23.90
N THR A 67 18.74 0.88 22.65
CA THR A 67 19.64 1.93 22.14
C THR A 67 19.13 3.34 22.45
N GLY A 68 17.89 3.46 22.94
CA GLY A 68 17.19 4.71 23.19
C GLY A 68 16.45 5.28 21.98
N TYR A 69 16.48 4.60 20.82
CA TYR A 69 15.74 5.02 19.63
C TYR A 69 14.31 4.44 19.63
N TYR A 70 13.36 5.26 19.20
CA TYR A 70 11.97 4.89 19.00
C TYR A 70 11.43 5.56 17.74
N TRP A 71 10.42 4.95 17.15
CA TRP A 71 9.59 5.57 16.13
C TRP A 71 8.61 6.54 16.78
N TYR A 72 8.45 7.71 16.17
CA TYR A 72 7.49 8.71 16.58
C TYR A 72 6.67 9.17 15.38
N LEU A 73 5.35 9.25 15.54
CA LEU A 73 4.49 9.92 14.57
C LEU A 73 4.84 11.42 14.56
N LYS A 74 5.13 11.96 13.37
CA LYS A 74 5.49 13.37 13.16
C LYS A 74 4.41 14.15 12.43
N ASP A 75 3.76 13.53 11.46
CA ASP A 75 2.73 14.19 10.68
C ASP A 75 1.69 13.19 10.18
N ILE A 76 0.43 13.58 10.28
CA ILE A 76 -0.73 12.87 9.73
C ILE A 76 -1.90 13.83 9.60
N ASP A 77 -2.71 13.68 8.55
CA ASP A 77 -4.00 14.36 8.48
C ASP A 77 -5.03 13.64 9.36
N ALA A 78 -5.16 14.07 10.61
CA ALA A 78 -6.09 13.51 11.60
C ALA A 78 -7.58 13.61 11.19
N SER A 79 -7.92 14.44 10.19
CA SER A 79 -9.29 14.47 9.65
C SER A 79 -9.59 13.30 8.70
N ARG A 80 -8.54 12.61 8.24
CA ARG A 80 -8.60 11.54 7.23
C ARG A 80 -8.14 10.20 7.75
N VAL A 81 -7.16 10.18 8.64
CA VAL A 81 -6.57 8.97 9.20
C VAL A 81 -6.39 9.19 10.69
N ASP A 82 -6.96 8.30 11.50
CA ASP A 82 -6.79 8.31 12.94
C ASP A 82 -5.73 7.30 13.37
N GLN A 83 -4.92 7.63 14.39
CA GLN A 83 -4.03 6.68 15.04
C GLN A 83 -4.77 6.06 16.23
N LEU A 84 -5.13 4.79 16.11
CA LEU A 84 -5.86 4.07 17.14
C LEU A 84 -4.97 3.59 18.29
N SER A 85 -3.75 3.12 17.99
CA SER A 85 -2.80 2.67 19.01
C SER A 85 -1.35 2.70 18.54
N GLU A 86 -0.45 2.67 19.52
CA GLU A 86 0.99 2.46 19.36
C GLU A 86 1.45 1.55 20.50
N ASP A 87 2.09 0.43 20.14
CA ASP A 87 2.59 -0.55 21.10
C ASP A 87 3.99 -1.04 20.70
N TYR A 88 4.80 -1.47 21.66
CA TYR A 88 6.07 -2.12 21.40
C TYR A 88 6.01 -3.61 21.76
N PHE A 89 6.55 -4.44 20.88
CA PHE A 89 6.66 -5.88 21.05
C PHE A 89 8.13 -6.29 20.96
N ALA A 90 8.67 -6.83 22.05
CA ALA A 90 10.01 -7.40 22.05
C ALA A 90 10.04 -8.69 21.22
N ASP A 91 11.11 -8.89 20.46
CA ASP A 91 11.28 -10.14 19.74
C ASP A 91 11.64 -11.28 20.71
N PRO A 92 11.20 -12.52 20.42
CA PRO A 92 11.53 -13.68 21.24
C PRO A 92 13.04 -13.82 21.42
N ALA A 93 13.48 -13.93 22.67
CA ALA A 93 14.89 -14.08 23.03
C ALA A 93 15.07 -15.22 24.04
N PRO A 94 16.23 -15.90 24.03
CA PRO A 94 16.59 -16.84 25.09
C PRO A 94 16.51 -16.19 26.48
N GLU A 95 16.16 -16.97 27.50
CA GLU A 95 16.14 -16.47 28.88
C GLU A 95 17.50 -15.89 29.27
N GLY A 96 17.47 -14.70 29.89
CA GLY A 96 18.67 -13.98 30.31
C GLY A 96 19.36 -13.16 29.22
N LEU A 97 18.90 -13.22 27.96
CA LEU A 97 19.41 -12.34 26.90
C LEU A 97 18.67 -11.00 26.94
N THR A 98 19.40 -9.92 27.22
CA THR A 98 18.88 -8.55 27.17
C THR A 98 19.25 -7.88 25.85
N GLY A 99 18.34 -7.05 25.30
CA GLY A 99 18.65 -6.23 24.12
C GLY A 99 18.33 -6.87 22.78
N SER A 100 17.41 -7.83 22.72
CA SER A 100 16.99 -8.52 21.49
C SER A 100 16.25 -7.65 20.47
N GLY A 101 16.13 -6.33 20.70
CA GLY A 101 15.30 -5.48 19.86
C GLY A 101 13.85 -5.94 19.84
N GLY A 102 13.09 -5.44 18.88
CA GLY A 102 11.70 -5.77 18.67
C GLY A 102 11.12 -4.89 17.59
N HIS A 103 9.83 -4.57 17.72
CA HIS A 103 9.13 -3.74 16.77
C HIS A 103 8.07 -2.88 17.43
N GLN A 104 7.89 -1.67 16.93
CA GLN A 104 6.74 -0.83 17.24
C GLN A 104 5.62 -1.12 16.24
N MET A 105 4.41 -1.30 16.75
CA MET A 105 3.20 -1.49 15.99
C MET A 105 2.33 -0.25 16.13
N PHE A 106 2.06 0.40 15.01
CA PHE A 106 1.08 1.47 14.92
C PHE A 106 -0.18 0.95 14.24
N VAL A 107 -1.35 1.24 14.80
CA VAL A 107 -2.63 0.93 14.17
C VAL A 107 -3.30 2.22 13.75
N PHE A 108 -3.57 2.35 12.46
CA PHE A 108 -4.28 3.49 11.89
C PHE A 108 -5.63 3.06 11.30
N GLU A 109 -6.60 3.96 11.31
CA GLU A 109 -7.91 3.78 10.67
C GLU A 109 -8.19 4.90 9.68
N ALA A 110 -8.62 4.54 8.48
CA ALA A 110 -9.04 5.52 7.48
C ALA A 110 -10.46 6.05 7.80
N LEU A 111 -10.60 7.35 7.98
CA LEU A 111 -11.88 8.01 8.29
C LEU A 111 -12.60 8.52 7.04
N GLN A 112 -11.87 9.19 6.13
CA GLN A 112 -12.46 9.89 4.98
C GLN A 112 -11.66 9.72 3.69
N ILE A 113 -12.38 9.63 2.58
CA ILE A 113 -11.82 9.51 1.22
C ILE A 113 -10.92 10.71 0.90
N GLY A 114 -9.74 10.43 0.34
CA GLY A 114 -8.78 11.42 -0.13
C GLY A 114 -7.35 10.93 -0.02
N LYS A 115 -6.40 11.87 0.00
CA LYS A 115 -4.97 11.58 0.12
C LYS A 115 -4.44 12.21 1.41
N SER A 116 -3.55 11.52 2.09
CA SER A 116 -2.85 11.99 3.28
C SER A 116 -1.41 11.48 3.24
N ASP A 117 -0.48 12.25 3.80
CA ASP A 117 0.87 11.77 4.08
C ASP A 117 0.91 11.32 5.55
N LEU A 118 1.55 10.18 5.81
CA LEU A 118 1.85 9.68 7.14
C LEU A 118 3.37 9.72 7.30
N VAL A 119 3.87 10.47 8.27
CA VAL A 119 5.32 10.65 8.49
C VAL A 119 5.69 10.20 9.89
N LEU A 120 6.63 9.28 9.98
CA LEU A 120 7.26 8.84 11.22
C LEU A 120 8.76 9.09 11.17
N SER A 121 9.40 9.26 12.33
CA SER A 121 10.85 9.27 12.43
C SER A 121 11.33 8.31 13.51
N TYR A 122 12.44 7.63 13.22
CA TYR A 122 13.17 6.82 14.17
C TYR A 122 14.26 7.67 14.79
N GLU A 123 14.09 8.05 16.05
CA GLU A 123 14.95 9.02 16.71
C GLU A 123 15.15 8.69 18.19
N ARG A 124 16.31 9.10 18.72
CA ARG A 124 16.61 9.05 20.15
C ARG A 124 16.28 10.37 20.85
N SER A 125 16.36 11.46 20.10
CA SER A 125 15.97 12.80 20.51
C SER A 125 15.65 13.64 19.26
N PRO A 126 14.98 14.80 19.38
CA PRO A 126 14.68 15.64 18.22
C PRO A 126 15.91 16.13 17.42
N GLN A 127 17.11 16.03 17.98
CA GLN A 127 18.38 16.37 17.33
C GLN A 127 19.15 15.14 16.80
N ASP A 128 18.68 13.93 17.11
CA ASP A 128 19.33 12.65 16.80
C ASP A 128 18.32 11.71 16.12
N VAL A 129 18.08 12.02 14.84
CA VAL A 129 17.16 11.28 13.95
C VAL A 129 17.99 10.32 13.10
N ALA A 130 17.72 9.03 13.23
CA ALA A 130 18.38 7.98 12.46
C ALA A 130 17.68 7.75 11.12
N GLU A 131 16.34 7.73 11.10
CA GLU A 131 15.56 7.44 9.92
C GLU A 131 14.25 8.24 9.89
N THR A 132 13.72 8.47 8.68
CA THR A 132 12.39 9.03 8.47
C THR A 132 11.64 8.18 7.46
N LEU A 133 10.43 7.77 7.83
CA LEU A 133 9.51 7.01 6.99
C LEU A 133 8.33 7.90 6.61
N LYS A 134 8.12 8.12 5.32
CA LYS A 134 6.93 8.77 4.76
C LYS A 134 6.13 7.76 3.95
N LEU A 135 4.87 7.59 4.30
CA LEU A 135 3.89 6.80 3.55
C LEU A 135 2.85 7.71 2.92
N LYS A 136 2.37 7.33 1.73
CA LYS A 136 1.27 8.01 1.03
C LYS A 136 0.00 7.22 1.26
N ILE A 137 -0.91 7.74 2.08
CA ILE A 137 -2.20 7.10 2.32
C ILE A 137 -3.20 7.60 1.28
N LYS A 138 -3.83 6.67 0.57
CA LYS A 138 -4.88 6.94 -0.40
C LYS A 138 -6.16 6.25 0.06
N VAL A 139 -7.09 7.01 0.61
CA VAL A 139 -8.41 6.51 0.97
C VAL A 139 -9.34 6.65 -0.23
N VAL A 140 -9.86 5.53 -0.72
CA VAL A 140 -10.75 5.42 -1.89
C VAL A 140 -12.10 4.82 -1.49
N GLU A 141 -13.08 4.90 -2.40
CA GLU A 141 -14.41 4.30 -2.21
C GLU A 141 -14.40 2.76 -2.26
#